data_AF-A0A7K0CF37-F1
#
_entry.id   AF-A0A7K0CF37-F1
#
_cell.length_a   1.000
_cell.length_b   1.000
_cell.length_c   1.000
_cell.angle_alpha   90.00
_cell.angle_beta   90.00
_cell.angle_gamma   90.00
#
_symmetry.space_group_name_H-M   'P 1'
#
loop_
_entity.id
_entity.type
_entity.pdbx_description
1 polymer ?
#
loop_
_entity_poly.entity_id
_entity_poly.type
_entity_poly.pdbx_seq_one_letter_code
_entity_poly.pdbx_strand_id
1 'polypeptide(L)'
;MEPQGPGAGLVVSPEVLRTEGMWLRESQAPNTATCGSGADKETRAAAHGLRGYGTASALAGLLEGWGSWPARQVKAVLAEADALQGTADAHGANDRASGDRLGAIAVAPGSGHRRSALDGY
;
A
#
# COMPACT_ATOMS: atom_id res chain seq x y z
N MET A 1 22.55 -23.54 -21.21
CA MET A 1 22.65 -22.42 -20.24
C MET A 1 21.92 -21.24 -20.86
N GLU A 2 20.65 -21.07 -20.52
CA GLU A 2 19.91 -19.88 -20.94
C GLU A 2 20.25 -18.70 -20.02
N PRO A 3 20.34 -17.47 -20.55
CA PRO A 3 20.70 -16.30 -19.76
C PRO A 3 19.54 -15.92 -18.85
N GLN A 4 19.81 -15.87 -17.54
CA GLN A 4 18.93 -15.23 -16.57
C GLN A 4 18.95 -13.71 -16.84
N GLY A 5 17.89 -13.20 -17.46
CA GLY A 5 17.70 -11.75 -17.66
C GLY A 5 17.57 -11.01 -16.31
N PRO A 6 17.96 -9.73 -16.26
CA PRO A 6 17.85 -8.92 -15.05
C PRO A 6 16.37 -8.60 -14.81
N GLY A 7 15.70 -9.37 -13.95
CA GLY A 7 14.27 -9.16 -13.74
C GLY A 7 13.59 -9.99 -12.66
N ALA A 8 14.31 -10.84 -11.93
CA ALA A 8 13.75 -11.52 -10.76
C ALA A 8 13.69 -10.61 -9.51
N GLY A 9 13.35 -9.33 -9.70
CA GLY A 9 12.91 -8.49 -8.60
C GLY A 9 11.56 -9.03 -8.13
N LEU A 10 11.32 -9.07 -6.82
CA LEU A 10 10.00 -9.40 -6.26
C LEU A 10 8.92 -8.54 -6.96
N VAL A 11 8.27 -9.07 -8.00
CA VAL A 11 7.08 -8.45 -8.58
C VAL A 11 5.95 -8.89 -7.65
N VAL A 12 5.73 -8.11 -6.59
CA VAL A 12 4.52 -8.27 -5.79
C VAL A 12 3.35 -7.94 -6.71
N SER A 13 2.42 -8.88 -6.88
CA SER A 13 1.31 -8.65 -7.81
C SER A 13 0.40 -7.52 -7.30
N PRO A 14 -0.24 -6.76 -8.20
CA PRO A 14 -1.19 -5.71 -7.81
C PRO A 14 -2.32 -6.24 -6.92
N GLU A 15 -2.77 -7.48 -7.12
CA GLU A 15 -3.75 -8.14 -6.25
C GLU A 15 -3.23 -8.29 -4.82
N VAL A 16 -1.97 -8.74 -4.64
CA VAL A 16 -1.37 -8.86 -3.31
C VAL A 16 -1.28 -7.50 -2.62
N LEU A 17 -0.86 -6.45 -3.34
CA LEU A 17 -0.81 -5.09 -2.79
C LEU A 17 -2.19 -4.58 -2.34
N ARG A 18 -3.25 -4.86 -3.12
CA ARG A 18 -4.63 -4.50 -2.74
C ARG A 18 -5.11 -5.29 -1.54
N THR A 19 -4.85 -6.60 -1.48
CA THR A 19 -5.21 -7.44 -0.33
C THR A 19 -4.53 -6.97 0.94
N GLU A 20 -3.23 -6.67 0.90
CA GLU A 20 -2.49 -6.13 2.04
C GLU A 20 -3.02 -4.75 2.45
N GLY A 21 -3.30 -3.86 1.48
CA GLY A 21 -3.90 -2.55 1.75
C GLY A 21 -5.28 -2.63 2.42
N MET A 22 -6.13 -3.57 1.99
CA MET A 22 -7.41 -3.84 2.64
C MET A 22 -7.23 -4.39 4.05
N TRP A 23 -6.32 -5.35 4.25
CA TRP A 23 -6.04 -5.91 5.57
C TRP A 23 -5.55 -4.85 6.57
N LEU A 24 -4.68 -3.93 6.11
CA LEU A 24 -4.24 -2.80 6.93
C LEU A 24 -5.41 -1.90 7.35
N ARG A 25 -6.33 -1.61 6.42
CA ARG A 25 -7.52 -0.77 6.67
C ARG A 25 -8.56 -1.43 7.55
N GLU A 26 -8.87 -2.69 7.30
CA GLU A 26 -9.99 -3.39 7.93
C GLU A 26 -9.61 -4.09 9.24
N SER A 27 -8.34 -4.45 9.41
CA SER A 27 -7.88 -5.18 10.59
C SER A 27 -6.90 -4.36 11.42
N GLN A 28 -5.78 -3.90 10.84
CA GLN A 28 -4.71 -3.29 11.62
C GLN A 28 -5.08 -1.91 12.18
N ALA A 29 -5.74 -1.07 11.38
CA ALA A 29 -6.18 0.25 11.85
C ALA A 29 -7.18 0.14 13.03
N PRO A 30 -8.26 -0.69 12.96
CA PRO A 30 -9.16 -0.92 14.09
C PRO A 30 -8.48 -1.55 15.32
N ASN A 31 -7.58 -2.52 15.13
CA ASN A 31 -6.84 -3.13 16.23
C ASN A 31 -5.94 -2.11 16.94
N THR A 32 -5.21 -1.29 16.17
CA THR A 32 -4.36 -0.22 16.71
C THR A 32 -5.19 0.82 17.48
N ALA A 33 -6.36 1.19 16.96
CA ALA A 33 -7.28 2.09 17.65
C ALA A 33 -7.82 1.49 18.95
N THR A 34 -8.17 0.21 18.94
CA THR A 34 -8.69 -0.53 20.11
C THR A 34 -7.63 -0.64 21.21
N CYS A 35 -6.41 -1.08 20.85
CA CYS A 35 -5.28 -1.15 21.78
C CYS A 35 -4.96 0.23 22.37
N GLY A 36 -4.95 1.28 21.55
CA GLY A 36 -4.74 2.65 22.01
C GLY A 36 -5.80 3.13 22.99
N SER A 37 -7.07 2.83 22.72
CA SER A 37 -8.20 3.20 23.59
C SER A 37 -8.17 2.46 24.94
N GLY A 38 -7.78 1.18 24.92
CA GLY A 38 -7.58 0.38 26.13
C GLY A 38 -6.45 0.95 27.00
N ALA A 39 -5.29 1.24 26.38
CA ALA A 39 -4.14 1.82 27.06
C ALA A 39 -4.46 3.21 27.67
N ASP A 40 -5.20 4.08 26.96
CA ASP A 40 -5.62 5.39 27.48
C ASP A 40 -6.55 5.23 28.70
N LYS A 41 -7.53 4.32 28.63
CA LYS A 41 -8.46 4.05 29.74
C LYS A 41 -7.73 3.56 30.99
N GLU A 42 -6.83 2.59 30.84
CA GLU A 42 -6.06 2.03 31.96
C GLU A 42 -5.10 3.05 32.55
N THR A 43 -4.40 3.80 31.70
CA THR A 43 -3.43 4.80 32.16
C THR A 43 -4.12 5.97 32.85
N ARG A 44 -5.29 6.42 32.37
CA ARG A 44 -6.12 7.43 33.07
C ARG A 44 -6.66 6.90 34.40
N ALA A 45 -7.09 5.64 34.46
CA ALA A 45 -7.53 5.02 35.70
C ALA A 45 -6.39 4.97 36.73
N ALA A 46 -5.18 4.60 36.30
CA ALA A 46 -3.97 4.63 37.12
C ALA A 46 -3.62 6.05 37.59
N ALA A 47 -3.71 7.06 36.72
CA ALA A 47 -3.47 8.46 37.07
C ALA A 47 -4.47 8.99 38.10
N HIS A 48 -5.75 8.62 37.96
CA HIS A 48 -6.77 8.94 38.96
C HIS A 48 -6.49 8.29 40.30
N GLY A 49 -6.07 7.02 40.32
CA GLY A 49 -5.71 6.30 41.54
C GLY A 49 -4.45 6.85 42.25
N LEU A 50 -3.52 7.45 41.50
CA LEU A 50 -2.29 8.04 42.03
C LEU A 50 -2.43 9.53 42.40
N ARG A 51 -3.58 10.15 42.14
CA ARG A 51 -3.81 11.58 42.36
C ARG A 51 -3.60 11.93 43.84
N GLY A 52 -2.52 12.65 44.14
CA GLY A 52 -2.09 12.99 45.51
C GLY A 52 -0.67 12.53 45.86
N TYR A 53 -0.07 11.66 45.04
CA TYR A 53 1.33 11.24 45.16
C TYR A 53 2.19 11.97 44.11
N GLY A 54 3.46 12.26 44.44
CA GLY A 54 4.40 12.95 43.52
C GLY A 54 4.59 12.23 42.17
N THR A 55 4.34 10.93 42.12
CA THR A 55 4.36 10.09 40.90
C THR A 55 3.22 10.40 39.91
N ALA A 56 2.14 11.06 40.34
CA ALA A 56 1.03 11.41 39.46
C ALA A 56 1.39 12.46 38.39
N SER A 57 2.33 13.36 38.69
CA SER A 57 2.80 14.38 37.74
C SER A 57 3.60 13.75 36.59
N ALA A 58 4.46 12.78 36.88
CA ALA A 58 5.21 12.05 35.86
C ALA A 58 4.28 11.20 34.98
N LEU A 59 3.25 10.59 35.57
CA LEU A 59 2.26 9.81 34.82
C LEU A 59 1.36 10.70 33.95
N ALA A 60 1.02 11.91 34.40
CA ALA A 60 0.26 12.88 33.61
C ALA A 60 1.02 13.36 32.36
N GLY A 61 2.33 13.61 32.47
CA GLY A 61 3.17 13.94 31.31
C GLY A 61 3.30 12.78 30.31
N LEU A 62 3.42 11.54 30.81
CA LEU A 62 3.41 10.35 29.95
C LEU A 62 2.06 10.17 29.24
N LEU A 63 0.95 10.48 29.91
CA LEU A 63 -0.41 10.43 29.35
C LEU A 63 -0.62 11.44 28.21
N GLU A 64 -0.09 12.66 28.32
CA GLU A 64 -0.17 13.67 27.26
C GLU A 64 0.56 13.21 25.98
N GLY A 65 1.72 12.56 26.14
CA GLY A 65 2.47 11.95 25.03
C GLY A 65 1.75 10.73 24.45
N TRP A 66 1.19 9.87 25.31
CA TRP A 66 0.48 8.66 24.93
C TRP A 66 -0.85 8.93 24.22
N GLY A 67 -1.62 9.96 24.62
CA GLY A 67 -2.93 10.24 24.04
C GLY A 67 -2.89 10.52 22.53
N SER A 68 -1.76 11.01 22.01
CA SER A 68 -1.57 11.27 20.58
C SER A 68 -0.85 10.15 19.81
N TRP A 69 -0.30 9.15 20.51
CA TRP A 69 0.49 8.09 19.87
C TRP A 69 -0.35 7.10 19.07
N PRO A 70 -1.47 6.54 19.59
CA PRO A 70 -2.32 5.64 18.81
C PRO A 70 -2.92 6.29 17.58
N ALA A 71 -3.34 7.55 17.68
CA ALA A 71 -3.88 8.30 16.54
C ALA A 71 -2.82 8.49 15.43
N ARG A 72 -1.56 8.72 15.80
CA ARG A 72 -0.44 8.80 14.85
C ARG A 72 -0.16 7.45 14.19
N GLN A 73 -0.22 6.35 14.94
CA GLN A 73 -0.03 5.01 14.40
C GLN A 73 -1.15 4.60 13.45
N VAL A 74 -2.41 4.86 13.79
CA VAL A 74 -3.56 4.63 12.89
C VAL A 74 -3.39 5.42 11.59
N LYS A 75 -2.97 6.69 11.68
CA LYS A 75 -2.70 7.50 10.48
C LYS A 75 -1.58 6.93 9.62
N ALA A 76 -0.52 6.41 10.23
CA ALA A 76 0.58 5.77 9.50
C ALA A 76 0.14 4.48 8.80
N VAL A 77 -0.64 3.62 9.49
CA VAL A 77 -1.21 2.39 8.91
C VAL A 77 -2.12 2.69 7.72
N LEU A 78 -2.96 3.70 7.83
CA LEU A 78 -3.84 4.11 6.73
C LEU A 78 -3.05 4.71 5.55
N ALA A 79 -2.01 5.49 5.83
CA ALA A 79 -1.13 6.02 4.78
C ALA A 79 -0.39 4.91 4.03
N GLU A 80 0.03 3.86 4.72
CA GLU A 80 0.64 2.68 4.10
C GLU A 80 -0.35 1.93 3.21
N ALA A 81 -1.60 1.74 3.69
CA ALA A 81 -2.66 1.15 2.87
C ALA A 81 -2.94 1.95 1.59
N ASP A 82 -2.91 3.28 1.67
CA ASP A 82 -3.08 4.16 0.51
C ASP A 82 -1.92 4.04 -0.47
N ALA A 83 -0.68 3.93 0.04
CA ALA A 83 0.51 3.75 -0.78
C ALA A 83 0.48 2.41 -1.53
N LEU A 84 0.06 1.32 -0.86
CA LEU A 84 -0.09 0.00 -1.48
C LEU A 84 -1.15 0.02 -2.58
N GLN A 85 -2.31 0.64 -2.32
CA GLN A 85 -3.37 0.80 -3.32
C GLN A 85 -2.88 1.64 -4.52
N GLY A 86 -2.24 2.77 -4.27
CA GLY A 86 -1.69 3.63 -5.33
C GLY A 86 -0.65 2.92 -6.19
N THR A 87 0.18 2.07 -5.58
CA THR A 87 1.17 1.26 -6.28
C THR A 87 0.49 0.21 -7.17
N ALA A 88 -0.54 -0.47 -6.67
CA ALA A 88 -1.33 -1.43 -7.44
C ALA A 88 -2.02 -0.78 -8.65
N ASP A 89 -2.52 0.44 -8.49
CA ASP A 89 -3.19 1.18 -9.56
C ASP A 89 -2.20 1.70 -10.61
N ALA A 90 -0.99 2.10 -10.20
CA ALA A 90 0.10 2.43 -11.10
C ALA A 90 0.54 1.22 -11.95
N HIS A 91 0.61 0.03 -11.37
CA HIS A 91 0.83 -1.20 -12.12
C HIS A 91 -0.25 -1.45 -13.18
N GLY A 92 -1.52 -1.38 -12.79
CA GLY A 92 -2.63 -1.57 -13.74
C GLY A 92 -2.71 -0.48 -14.82
N ALA A 93 -2.24 0.74 -14.56
CA ALA A 93 -2.12 1.78 -15.57
C ALA A 93 -0.97 1.50 -16.55
N ASN A 94 0.18 1.04 -16.04
CA ASN A 94 1.32 0.66 -16.87
C ASN A 94 1.01 -0.55 -17.77
N ASP A 95 0.28 -1.54 -17.26
CA ASP A 95 -0.12 -2.72 -18.03
C ASP A 95 -1.05 -2.34 -19.19
N ARG A 96 -2.04 -1.48 -18.94
CA ARG A 96 -2.93 -0.94 -19.99
C ARG A 96 -2.16 -0.14 -21.03
N ALA A 97 -1.31 0.80 -20.61
CA ALA A 97 -0.53 1.61 -21.52
C ALA A 97 0.44 0.77 -22.38
N SER A 98 1.00 -0.30 -21.80
CA SER A 98 1.87 -1.23 -22.53
C SER A 98 1.08 -2.09 -23.50
N GLY A 99 -0.10 -2.58 -23.09
CA GLY A 99 -1.04 -3.30 -23.95
C GLY A 99 -1.50 -2.47 -25.14
N ASP A 100 -1.89 -1.21 -24.92
CA ASP A 100 -2.30 -0.28 -25.98
C ASP A 100 -1.17 -0.02 -26.98
N ARG A 101 0.07 0.17 -26.49
CA ARG A 101 1.25 0.34 -27.35
C ARG A 101 1.55 -0.90 -28.17
N LEU A 102 1.46 -2.09 -27.57
CA LEU A 102 1.67 -3.36 -28.29
C LEU A 102 0.57 -3.63 -29.31
N GLY A 103 -0.69 -3.32 -28.97
CA GLY A 103 -1.82 -3.36 -29.89
C GLY A 103 -1.64 -2.40 -31.06
N ALA A 104 -1.18 -1.18 -30.81
CA ALA A 104 -0.87 -0.19 -31.86
C ALA A 104 0.27 -0.66 -32.78
N ILE A 105 1.26 -1.38 -32.27
CA ILE A 105 2.33 -2.00 -33.08
C ILE A 105 1.81 -3.19 -33.88
N ALA A 106 0.93 -4.01 -33.30
CA ALA A 106 0.31 -5.15 -33.98
C ALA A 106 -0.64 -4.73 -35.11
N VAL A 107 -1.28 -3.56 -34.99
CA VAL A 107 -2.15 -2.97 -36.02
C VAL A 107 -1.36 -2.00 -36.91
N ALA A 108 -0.33 -2.50 -37.57
CA ALA A 108 0.21 -1.87 -38.78
C ALA A 108 -0.36 -2.58 -40.03
N PRO A 109 -1.59 -2.26 -40.49
CA PRO A 109 -2.10 -2.74 -41.76
C PRO A 109 -1.40 -1.95 -42.88
N GLY A 110 -0.24 -2.44 -43.33
CA GLY A 110 0.56 -1.67 -44.28
C GLY A 110 1.62 -2.42 -45.08
N SER A 111 2.07 -3.62 -44.68
CA SER A 111 2.96 -4.42 -45.55
C SER A 111 2.13 -5.37 -46.42
N GLY A 112 1.29 -4.77 -47.28
CA GLY A 112 0.71 -5.48 -48.41
C GLY A 112 1.84 -5.99 -49.30
N HIS A 113 2.22 -7.26 -49.10
CA HIS A 113 3.08 -7.99 -50.01
C HIS A 113 2.28 -8.25 -51.29
N ARG A 114 2.12 -7.22 -52.12
CA ARG A 114 1.69 -7.37 -53.50
C ARG A 114 2.79 -8.15 -54.21
N ARG A 115 2.64 -9.47 -54.26
CA ARG A 115 3.25 -10.30 -55.30
C ARG A 115 2.61 -9.88 -56.62
N SER A 116 3.20 -8.87 -57.26
CA SER A 116 3.00 -8.55 -58.66
C SER A 116 4.35 -8.78 -59.33
N ALA A 117 4.53 -10.01 -59.81
CA ALA A 117 5.63 -10.40 -60.70
C ALA A 117 5.35 -11.80 -61.25
N LEU A 118 4.23 -11.97 -61.97
CA LEU A 118 4.07 -13.02 -62.98
C LEU A 118 3.04 -12.52 -64.01
N ASP A 119 3.40 -11.43 -64.69
CA ASP A 119 2.91 -11.12 -66.03
C ASP A 119 4.14 -10.80 -66.88
N GLY A 120 4.36 -11.59 -67.92
CA GLY A 120 5.23 -11.25 -69.05
C GLY A 120 6.71 -11.64 -68.93
N TYR A 121 7.02 -12.86 -69.37
CA TYR A 121 8.01 -13.26 -70.40
C TYR A 121 8.62 -14.64 -70.12
#